data_AF-A0A938WAP5-F1
#
_entry.id   AF-A0A938WAP5-F1
#
_cell.length_a   1.000
_cell.length_b   1.000
_cell.length_c   1.000
_cell.angle_alpha   90.00
_cell.angle_beta   90.00
_cell.angle_gamma   90.00
#
_symmetry.space_group_name_H-M   'P 1'
#
loop_
_entity.id
_entity.type
_entity.pdbx_description
1 polymer ?
#
loop_
_entity_poly.entity_id
_entity_poly.type
_entity_poly.pdbx_seq_one_letter_code
_entity_poly.pdbx_strand_id
1 'polypeptide(L)'
;MDHLYSLYDALVSIHVPNDKARAVVDAMERDMAATIATKADLQLLKQELLAQLSANVSELRQEIALVRKDLEILSTTITVRLGSMLMLGLGSLFAALKLT
;
A
#
# COMPACT_ATOMS: atom_id res chain seq x y z
N MET A 1 -25.84 -24.76 -6.59
CA MET A 1 -27.08 -25.26 -7.21
C MET A 1 -27.67 -26.41 -6.41
N ASP A 2 -26.88 -27.40 -5.99
CA ASP A 2 -27.37 -28.55 -5.22
C ASP A 2 -28.05 -28.19 -3.88
N HIS A 3 -27.58 -27.14 -3.20
CA HIS A 3 -28.14 -26.69 -1.92
C HIS A 3 -29.54 -26.04 -2.05
N LEU A 4 -29.84 -25.36 -3.15
CA LEU A 4 -31.14 -24.74 -3.40
C LEU A 4 -32.20 -25.81 -3.70
N TYR A 5 -31.81 -26.87 -4.41
CA TYR A 5 -32.65 -28.06 -4.63
C TYR A 5 -32.90 -28.83 -3.33
N SER A 6 -31.88 -29.00 -2.49
CA SER A 6 -32.04 -29.64 -1.18
C SER A 6 -32.95 -28.82 -0.25
N LEU A 7 -32.90 -27.48 -0.28
CA LEU A 7 -33.80 -26.64 0.51
C LEU A 7 -35.23 -26.69 -0.01
N TYR A 8 -35.42 -26.65 -1.34
CA TYR A 8 -36.72 -26.80 -1.96
C TYR A 8 -37.39 -28.12 -1.57
N ASP A 9 -36.65 -29.22 -1.68
CA ASP A 9 -37.12 -30.56 -1.36
C ASP A 9 -37.45 -30.69 0.14
N ALA A 10 -36.61 -30.13 1.01
CA ALA A 10 -36.87 -30.07 2.45
C ALA A 10 -38.16 -29.28 2.78
N LEU A 11 -38.40 -28.14 2.12
CA LEU A 11 -39.61 -27.31 2.31
C LEU A 11 -40.88 -28.03 1.83
N VAL A 12 -40.80 -28.74 0.70
CA VAL A 12 -41.90 -29.56 0.20
C VAL A 12 -42.17 -30.74 1.13
N SER A 13 -41.13 -31.36 1.70
CA SER A 13 -41.26 -32.49 2.63
C SER A 13 -42.00 -32.14 3.93
N ILE A 14 -41.92 -30.88 4.39
CA ILE A 14 -42.65 -30.37 5.55
C ILE A 14 -44.02 -29.77 5.19
N HIS A 15 -44.57 -30.11 4.02
CA HIS A 15 -45.87 -29.66 3.50
C HIS A 15 -45.99 -28.15 3.18
N VAL A 16 -44.89 -27.46 2.87
CA VAL A 16 -45.00 -26.11 2.29
C VAL A 16 -45.52 -26.21 0.85
N PRO A 17 -46.52 -25.40 0.44
CA PRO A 17 -46.99 -25.34 -0.94
C PRO A 17 -45.84 -25.03 -1.91
N ASN A 18 -45.81 -25.69 -3.07
CA ASN A 18 -44.74 -25.57 -4.08
C ASN A 18 -44.44 -24.10 -4.43
N ASP A 19 -45.47 -23.27 -4.60
CA ASP A 19 -45.31 -21.85 -4.92
C ASP A 19 -44.57 -21.06 -3.83
N LYS A 20 -44.82 -21.39 -2.56
CA LYS A 20 -44.15 -20.74 -1.42
C LYS A 20 -42.72 -21.25 -1.24
N ALA A 21 -42.49 -22.54 -1.42
CA ALA A 21 -41.14 -23.11 -1.38
C ALA A 21 -40.25 -22.49 -2.47
N ARG A 22 -40.79 -22.30 -3.68
CA ARG A 22 -40.10 -21.65 -4.79
C ARG A 22 -39.77 -20.18 -4.50
N ALA A 23 -40.73 -19.44 -3.94
CA ALA A 23 -40.52 -18.04 -3.56
C ALA A 23 -39.40 -17.87 -2.51
N VAL A 24 -39.30 -18.79 -1.54
CA VAL A 24 -38.23 -18.78 -0.51
C VAL A 24 -36.87 -19.08 -1.13
N VAL A 25 -36.80 -20.07 -2.02
CA VAL A 25 -35.57 -20.42 -2.76
C VAL A 25 -35.11 -19.26 -3.64
N ASP A 26 -36.02 -18.62 -4.38
CA ASP A 26 -35.71 -17.45 -5.22
C ASP A 26 -35.31 -16.22 -4.39
N ALA A 27 -35.92 -16.03 -3.22
CA ALA A 27 -35.55 -14.96 -2.31
C ALA A 27 -34.17 -15.21 -1.71
N MET A 28 -33.86 -16.45 -1.34
CA MET A 28 -32.56 -16.84 -0.77
C MET A 28 -31.44 -16.81 -1.81
N GLU A 29 -31.69 -17.20 -3.06
CA GLU A 29 -30.71 -17.04 -4.15
C GLU A 29 -30.38 -15.57 -4.39
N ARG A 30 -31.40 -14.70 -4.41
CA ARG A 30 -31.22 -13.24 -4.53
C ARG A 30 -30.49 -12.65 -3.34
N ASP A 31 -30.82 -13.09 -2.13
CA ASP A 31 -30.17 -12.61 -0.91
C ASP A 31 -28.72 -13.10 -0.79
N MET A 32 -28.43 -14.34 -1.17
CA MET A 32 -27.04 -14.82 -1.27
C MET A 32 -26.23 -14.04 -2.32
N ALA A 33 -26.84 -13.69 -3.45
CA ALA A 33 -26.19 -12.87 -4.47
C ALA A 33 -25.95 -11.42 -4.02
N ALA A 34 -26.79 -10.90 -3.12
CA ALA A 34 -26.70 -9.52 -2.62
C ALA A 34 -25.81 -9.39 -1.36
N THR A 35 -25.79 -10.40 -0.50
CA THR A 35 -25.23 -10.32 0.86
C THR A 35 -23.84 -10.96 0.97
N ILE A 36 -23.48 -11.87 0.07
CA ILE A 36 -22.13 -12.43 0.03
C ILE A 36 -21.23 -11.47 -0.74
N ALA A 37 -20.22 -10.89 -0.07
CA ALA A 37 -19.13 -10.16 -0.72
C ALA A 37 -18.64 -10.99 -1.91
N THR A 38 -18.94 -10.52 -3.11
CA THR A 38 -18.77 -11.34 -4.29
C THR A 38 -17.27 -11.55 -4.50
N LYS A 39 -16.90 -12.64 -5.18
CA LYS A 39 -15.49 -12.82 -5.59
C LYS A 39 -14.97 -11.60 -6.37
N ALA A 40 -15.86 -10.87 -7.05
CA ALA A 40 -15.54 -9.62 -7.74
C ALA A 40 -15.18 -8.49 -6.76
N ASP A 41 -15.91 -8.33 -5.65
CA ASP A 41 -15.59 -7.31 -4.63
C ASP A 41 -14.23 -7.55 -3.99
N LEU A 42 -13.89 -8.83 -3.71
CA LEU A 42 -12.56 -9.20 -3.22
C LEU A 42 -11.46 -8.95 -4.26
N GLN A 43 -11.75 -9.15 -5.54
CA GLN A 43 -10.81 -8.83 -6.63
C GLN A 43 -10.59 -7.33 -6.75
N LEU A 44 -11.65 -6.53 -6.66
CA LEU A 44 -11.57 -5.06 -6.67
C LEU A 44 -10.77 -4.57 -5.46
N LEU A 45 -11.06 -5.06 -4.26
CA LEU A 45 -10.33 -4.70 -3.05
C LEU A 45 -8.84 -5.07 -3.16
N LYS A 46 -8.52 -6.24 -3.71
CA LYS A 46 -7.14 -6.66 -3.96
C LYS A 46 -6.45 -5.72 -4.96
N GLN A 47 -7.14 -5.31 -6.02
CA GLN A 47 -6.60 -4.44 -7.04
C GLN A 47 -6.34 -3.03 -6.48
N GLU A 48 -7.27 -2.50 -5.68
CA GLU A 48 -7.11 -1.23 -4.99
C GLU A 48 -5.94 -1.26 -4.00
N LEU A 49 -5.82 -2.33 -3.21
CA LEU A 49 -4.71 -2.49 -2.26
C LEU A 49 -3.36 -2.57 -2.97
N LEU A 50 -3.28 -3.30 -4.09
CA LEU A 50 -2.06 -3.36 -4.91
C LEU A 50 -1.70 -1.99 -5.50
N ALA A 51 -2.70 -1.23 -5.95
CA ALA A 51 -2.49 0.12 -6.46
C ALA A 51 -1.94 1.05 -5.37
N GLN A 52 -2.57 1.07 -4.19
CA GLN A 52 -2.11 1.86 -3.04
C GLN A 52 -0.69 1.46 -2.61
N LEU A 53 -0.40 0.16 -2.52
CA LEU A 53 0.93 -0.32 -2.18
C LEU A 53 1.97 0.13 -3.21
N SER A 54 1.64 0.07 -4.50
CA SER A 54 2.54 0.51 -5.58
C SER A 54 2.83 2.01 -5.50
N ALA A 55 1.83 2.83 -5.17
CA ALA A 55 1.98 4.27 -4.98
C ALA A 55 2.89 4.58 -3.79
N ASN A 56 2.63 3.96 -2.62
CA ASN A 56 3.44 4.16 -1.41
C ASN A 56 4.90 3.73 -1.64
N VAL A 57 5.13 2.62 -2.35
CA VAL A 57 6.50 2.18 -2.68
C VAL A 57 7.20 3.19 -3.60
N SER A 58 6.48 3.78 -4.56
CA SER A 58 7.03 4.82 -5.43
C SER A 58 7.39 6.08 -4.66
N GLU A 59 6.51 6.53 -3.76
CA GLU A 59 6.74 7.70 -2.90
C GLU A 59 7.96 7.49 -1.99
N LEU A 60 8.03 6.36 -1.28
CA LEU A 60 9.18 6.01 -0.44
C LEU A 60 10.49 5.96 -1.24
N ARG A 61 10.46 5.46 -2.48
CA ARG A 61 11.64 5.46 -3.36
C ARG A 61 12.08 6.88 -3.70
N GLN A 62 11.15 7.80 -3.92
CA GLN A 62 11.46 9.21 -4.17
C GLN A 62 12.04 9.88 -2.93
N GLU A 63 11.44 9.66 -1.75
CA GLU A 63 11.97 10.19 -0.48
C GLU A 63 13.38 9.70 -0.21
N ILE A 64 13.66 8.40 -0.38
CA ILE A 64 15.01 7.85 -0.23
C ILE A 64 16.00 8.51 -1.21
N ALA A 65 15.57 8.77 -2.44
CA ALA A 65 16.43 9.43 -3.43
C ALA A 65 16.74 10.89 -3.04
N LEU A 66 15.77 11.61 -2.48
CA LEU A 66 15.97 12.97 -1.97
C LEU A 66 16.91 12.98 -0.77
N VAL A 67 16.67 12.11 0.23
CA VAL A 67 17.54 11.99 1.40
C VAL A 67 18.99 11.66 1.01
N ARG A 68 19.19 10.79 0.01
CA ARG A 68 20.53 10.51 -0.51
C ARG A 68 21.21 11.74 -1.10
N LYS A 69 20.48 12.57 -1.86
CA LYS A 69 21.02 13.83 -2.39
C LYS A 69 21.36 14.81 -1.27
N ASP A 70 20.50 14.95 -0.27
CA ASP A 70 20.74 15.85 0.86
C ASP A 70 21.99 15.43 1.64
N LEU A 71 22.21 14.13 1.83
CA LEU A 71 23.43 13.60 2.44
C LEU A 71 24.69 13.90 1.61
N GLU A 72 24.61 13.79 0.29
CA GLU A 72 25.72 14.12 -0.61
C GLU A 72 26.06 15.63 -0.58
N ILE A 73 25.02 16.48 -0.59
CA ILE A 73 25.17 17.93 -0.44
C ILE A 73 25.78 18.27 0.92
N LEU A 74 25.32 17.63 2.00
CA LEU A 74 25.86 17.86 3.33
C LEU A 74 27.33 17.42 3.42
N SER A 75 27.67 16.26 2.85
CA SER A 75 29.04 15.74 2.81
C SER A 75 29.99 16.65 2.04
N THR A 76 29.58 17.11 0.86
CA THR A 76 30.36 18.06 0.05
C THR A 76 30.51 19.40 0.77
N THR A 77 29.45 19.91 1.39
CA THR A 77 29.47 21.15 2.18
C THR A 77 30.46 21.07 3.35
N ILE A 78 30.44 19.96 4.10
CA ILE A 78 31.38 19.74 5.21
C ILE A 78 32.81 19.65 4.69
N THR A 79 33.05 18.92 3.59
CA THR A 79 34.38 18.79 2.97
C THR A 79 34.95 20.14 2.55
N VAL A 80 34.14 20.98 1.88
CA VAL A 80 34.56 22.32 1.45
C VAL A 80 34.85 23.22 2.64
N ARG A 81 33.98 23.20 3.66
CA ARG A 81 34.16 24.02 4.87
C ARG A 81 35.40 23.62 5.66
N LEU A 82 35.64 22.32 5.83
CA LEU A 82 36.85 21.83 6.49
C LEU A 82 38.10 22.14 5.68
N GLY A 83 38.07 21.95 4.36
CA GLY A 83 39.19 22.26 3.47
C GLY A 83 39.58 23.75 3.51
N SER A 84 38.60 24.64 3.46
CA SER A 84 38.84 26.09 3.58
C SER A 84 39.36 26.50 4.96
N MET A 85 38.83 25.91 6.05
CA MET A 85 39.35 26.14 7.41
C MET A 85 40.81 25.68 7.54
N LEU A 86 41.17 24.51 6.99
CA LEU A 86 42.55 24.01 7.00
C LEU A 86 43.49 24.91 6.19
N MET A 87 43.07 25.37 5.01
CA MET A 87 43.87 26.29 4.19
C MET A 87 44.12 27.62 4.90
N LEU A 88 43.10 28.20 5.55
CA LEU A 88 43.25 29.43 6.32
C LEU A 88 44.18 29.23 7.53
N GLY A 89 44.03 28.11 8.26
CA GLY A 89 44.87 27.78 9.41
C GLY A 89 46.34 27.60 9.03
N LEU A 90 46.62 26.76 8.02
CA LEU A 90 47.98 26.51 7.54
C LEU A 90 48.61 27.76 6.92
N GLY A 91 47.85 28.54 6.15
CA GLY A 91 48.34 29.79 5.58
C GLY A 91 48.74 30.81 6.65
N SER A 92 47.95 30.93 7.72
CA SER A 92 48.26 31.81 8.85
C SER A 92 49.51 31.36 9.59
N LEU A 93 49.68 30.05 9.80
CA LEU A 93 50.85 29.49 10.48
C LEU A 93 52.14 29.71 9.65
N PHE A 94 52.06 29.52 8.33
CA PHE A 94 53.19 29.76 7.43
C PHE A 94 53.60 31.24 7.40
N ALA A 95 52.63 32.15 7.36
CA ALA A 95 52.88 33.58 7.45
C ALA A 95 53.58 33.98 8.77
N ALA A 96 53.17 33.39 9.89
CA ALA A 96 53.79 33.63 11.19
C ALA A 96 55.25 33.13 11.26
N LEU A 97 55.51 31.93 10.71
CA LEU A 97 56.88 31.36 10.62
C LEU A 97 57.82 32.21 9.76
N LYS A 98 57.32 32.82 8.68
CA LYS A 98 58.10 33.71 7.81
C LYS A 98 58.45 35.04 8.45
N LEU A 99 57.73 35.45 9.49
CA LEU A 99 57.89 36.74 10.19
C LEU A 99 58.82 36.65 11.41
N THR A 100 59.13 35.45 11.88
CA THR A 100 60.09 35.16 12.96
C THR A 100 61.46 34.84 12.38
#